data_AF-K1UFB4-F1
#
_entry.id   AF-K1UFB4-F1
#
_cell.length_a   1.000
_cell.length_b   1.000
_cell.length_c   1.000
_cell.angle_alpha   90.00
_cell.angle_beta   90.00
_cell.angle_gamma   90.00
#
_symmetry.space_group_name_H-M   'P 1'
#
loop_
_entity.id
_entity.type
_entity.pdbx_description
1 polymer ?
#
loop_
_entity_poly.entity_id
_entity_poly.type
_entity_poly.pdbx_seq_one_letter_code
_entity_poly.pdbx_strand_id
1 'polypeptide(L)'
;KAAQTAKKAAKATADTVKATAKATVATVKAIIAGTKALVAAIAAGGWIAVLIIMIVVLFGAAVAMFGGGSDSNSYTPVSAEVEAYEPVIQKYAKEYGIPEYVELIKAVMMQESGGRGLDPMQAAEGSFNTRYPHEPNGIKDPEYSIQCGVQELKAALTSAEVESPIDMEHIKLALQGYNFGNGYISWAKTSMAVILMPMQWSFPLSRHKGLVGTVMEIPNIRLTF
;
A
#
# COMPACT_ATOMS: atom_id res chain seq x y z
N LYS A 1 -9.39 -93.39 -4.93
CA LYS A 1 -8.34 -92.42 -5.31
C LYS A 1 -8.89 -91.05 -5.74
N ALA A 2 -9.93 -90.94 -6.56
CA ALA A 2 -10.48 -89.65 -7.05
C ALA A 2 -11.04 -88.69 -5.96
N ALA A 3 -11.72 -89.19 -4.92
CA ALA A 3 -12.31 -88.35 -3.88
C ALA A 3 -11.27 -87.66 -2.95
N GLN A 4 -10.08 -88.24 -2.80
CA GLN A 4 -9.01 -87.65 -1.99
C GLN A 4 -8.26 -86.54 -2.74
N THR A 5 -8.13 -86.67 -4.07
CA THR A 5 -7.60 -85.62 -4.95
C THR A 5 -8.53 -84.41 -5.01
N ALA A 6 -9.85 -84.63 -5.07
CA ALA A 6 -10.84 -83.55 -5.04
C ALA A 6 -10.82 -82.75 -3.72
N LYS A 7 -10.67 -83.42 -2.56
CA LYS A 7 -10.56 -82.73 -1.25
C LYS A 7 -9.26 -81.92 -1.10
N LYS A 8 -8.14 -82.41 -1.65
CA LYS A 8 -6.87 -81.65 -1.65
C LYS A 8 -6.93 -80.43 -2.57
N ALA A 9 -7.55 -80.55 -3.74
CA ALA A 9 -7.79 -79.43 -4.64
C ALA A 9 -8.70 -78.37 -3.99
N ALA A 10 -9.81 -78.76 -3.37
CA ALA A 10 -10.70 -77.85 -2.68
C ALA A 10 -10.03 -77.11 -1.51
N LYS A 11 -9.15 -77.79 -0.75
CA LYS A 11 -8.39 -77.17 0.34
C LYS A 11 -7.35 -76.16 -0.18
N ALA A 12 -6.65 -76.48 -1.27
CA ALA A 12 -5.73 -75.56 -1.92
C ALA A 12 -6.46 -74.31 -2.47
N THR A 13 -7.66 -74.47 -3.02
CA THR A 13 -8.48 -73.34 -3.46
C THR A 13 -8.96 -72.49 -2.28
N ALA A 14 -9.39 -73.11 -1.17
CA ALA A 14 -9.83 -72.38 0.02
C ALA A 14 -8.68 -71.60 0.69
N ASP A 15 -7.49 -72.19 0.77
CA ASP A 15 -6.29 -71.52 1.32
C ASP A 15 -5.84 -70.37 0.42
N THR A 16 -5.94 -70.52 -0.90
CA THR A 16 -5.66 -69.45 -1.87
C THR A 16 -6.65 -68.29 -1.72
N VAL A 17 -7.95 -68.57 -1.65
CA VAL A 17 -8.99 -67.54 -1.47
C VAL A 17 -8.82 -66.82 -0.12
N LYS A 18 -8.46 -67.53 0.94
CA LYS A 18 -8.23 -66.94 2.27
C LYS A 18 -6.97 -66.07 2.31
N ALA A 19 -5.93 -66.44 1.57
CA ALA A 19 -4.73 -65.63 1.39
C ALA A 19 -5.03 -64.35 0.60
N THR A 20 -5.79 -64.45 -0.50
CA THR A 20 -6.23 -63.29 -1.29
C THR A 20 -7.11 -62.35 -0.46
N ALA A 21 -8.08 -62.87 0.29
CA ALA A 21 -8.94 -62.06 1.15
C ALA A 21 -8.14 -61.33 2.25
N LYS A 22 -7.17 -62.00 2.89
CA LYS A 22 -6.30 -61.36 3.89
C LYS A 22 -5.41 -60.29 3.27
N ALA A 23 -4.89 -60.51 2.06
CA ALA A 23 -4.12 -59.52 1.33
C ALA A 23 -4.98 -58.27 1.03
N THR A 24 -6.20 -58.44 0.51
CA THR A 24 -7.12 -57.33 0.24
C THR A 24 -7.47 -56.55 1.50
N VAL A 25 -7.75 -57.23 2.62
CA VAL A 25 -8.04 -56.58 3.90
C VAL A 25 -6.81 -55.82 4.43
N ALA A 26 -5.61 -56.36 4.26
CA ALA A 26 -4.37 -55.66 4.64
C ALA A 26 -4.15 -54.41 3.79
N THR A 27 -4.40 -54.48 2.47
CA THR A 27 -4.31 -53.33 1.57
C THR A 27 -5.32 -52.24 1.95
N VAL A 28 -6.57 -52.60 2.25
CA VAL A 28 -7.60 -51.64 2.68
C VAL A 28 -7.25 -51.01 4.02
N LYS A 29 -6.75 -51.79 5.00
CA LYS A 29 -6.30 -51.24 6.29
C LYS A 29 -5.11 -50.29 6.12
N ALA A 30 -4.17 -50.61 5.24
CA ALA A 30 -3.03 -49.75 4.94
C ALA A 30 -3.46 -48.43 4.30
N ILE A 31 -4.43 -48.47 3.37
CA ILE A 31 -5.01 -47.27 2.75
C ILE A 31 -5.68 -46.39 3.81
N ILE A 32 -6.52 -46.97 4.67
CA ILE A 32 -7.23 -46.20 5.72
C ILE A 32 -6.24 -45.58 6.72
N ALA A 33 -5.21 -46.33 7.12
CA ALA A 33 -4.16 -45.81 8.00
C ALA A 33 -3.36 -44.68 7.35
N GLY A 34 -3.03 -44.81 6.05
CA GLY A 34 -2.36 -43.77 5.27
C GLY A 34 -3.18 -42.49 5.16
N THR A 35 -4.48 -42.60 4.87
CA THR A 35 -5.38 -41.43 4.78
C THR A 35 -5.54 -40.74 6.15
N LYS A 36 -5.66 -41.50 7.24
CA LYS A 36 -5.75 -40.94 8.59
C LYS A 36 -4.46 -40.22 9.01
N ALA A 37 -3.29 -40.76 8.63
CA ALA A 37 -2.00 -40.13 8.87
C ALA A 37 -1.82 -38.83 8.06
N LEU A 38 -2.30 -38.80 6.81
CA LEU A 38 -2.26 -37.58 5.97
C LEU A 38 -3.13 -36.46 6.55
N VAL A 39 -4.35 -36.79 6.98
CA VAL A 39 -5.26 -35.81 7.61
C VAL A 39 -4.71 -35.31 8.95
N ALA A 40 -4.11 -36.20 9.75
CA ALA A 40 -3.44 -35.81 11.00
C ALA A 40 -2.21 -34.92 10.76
N ALA A 41 -1.43 -35.15 9.69
CA ALA A 41 -0.29 -34.31 9.33
C ALA A 41 -0.71 -32.90 8.86
N ILE A 42 -1.84 -32.79 8.16
CA ILE A 42 -2.42 -31.49 7.78
C ILE A 42 -2.95 -30.75 9.03
N ALA A 43 -3.63 -31.47 9.93
CA ALA A 43 -4.17 -30.91 11.17
C ALA A 43 -3.08 -30.53 12.21
N ALA A 44 -1.95 -31.24 12.23
CA ALA A 44 -0.87 -31.03 13.20
C ALA A 44 0.08 -29.86 12.87
N GLY A 45 -0.08 -29.19 11.72
CA GLY A 45 0.75 -28.02 11.38
C GLY A 45 0.92 -27.75 9.88
N GLY A 46 0.42 -28.63 9.00
CA GLY A 46 0.47 -28.42 7.55
C GLY A 46 -0.31 -27.19 7.06
N TRP A 47 -1.35 -26.78 7.80
CA TRP A 47 -2.11 -25.56 7.48
C TRP A 47 -1.25 -24.28 7.60
N ILE A 48 -0.27 -24.27 8.51
CA ILE A 48 0.63 -23.11 8.69
C ILE A 48 1.53 -22.97 7.48
N ALA A 49 2.09 -24.07 6.96
CA ALA A 49 2.89 -24.05 5.73
C ALA A 49 2.07 -23.60 4.51
N VAL A 50 0.82 -24.06 4.39
CA VAL A 50 -0.09 -23.64 3.31
C VAL A 50 -0.46 -22.15 3.42
N LEU A 51 -0.71 -21.64 4.63
CA LEU A 51 -0.95 -20.21 4.85
C LEU A 51 0.28 -19.35 4.57
N ILE A 52 1.48 -19.79 4.99
CA ILE A 52 2.72 -19.08 4.70
C ILE A 52 2.94 -19.01 3.19
N ILE A 53 2.75 -20.13 2.47
CA ILE A 53 2.86 -20.16 1.00
C ILE A 53 1.82 -19.24 0.36
N MET A 54 0.57 -19.25 0.84
CA MET A 54 -0.48 -18.36 0.31
C MET A 54 -0.15 -16.89 0.54
N ILE A 55 0.35 -16.54 1.73
CA ILE A 55 0.80 -15.17 2.04
C ILE A 55 1.98 -14.80 1.15
N VAL A 56 2.99 -15.66 0.96
CA VAL A 56 4.16 -15.38 0.11
C VAL A 56 3.76 -15.24 -1.36
N VAL A 57 2.80 -16.02 -1.86
CA VAL A 57 2.30 -15.88 -3.25
C VAL A 57 1.49 -14.60 -3.41
N LEU A 58 0.65 -14.24 -2.44
CA LEU A 58 -0.11 -12.99 -2.47
C LEU A 58 0.79 -11.76 -2.29
N PHE A 59 1.79 -11.82 -1.42
CA PHE A 59 2.80 -10.76 -1.27
C PHE A 59 3.71 -10.70 -2.48
N GLY A 60 4.10 -11.83 -3.06
CA GLY A 60 4.90 -11.90 -4.29
C GLY A 60 4.13 -11.35 -5.49
N ALA A 61 2.84 -11.66 -5.61
CA ALA A 61 1.96 -11.07 -6.62
C ALA A 61 1.71 -9.58 -6.37
N ALA A 62 1.52 -9.17 -5.11
CA ALA A 62 1.41 -7.76 -4.75
C ALA A 62 2.72 -7.01 -5.01
N VAL A 63 3.88 -7.57 -4.72
CA VAL A 63 5.19 -6.98 -5.04
C VAL A 63 5.48 -7.03 -6.54
N ALA A 64 4.98 -8.01 -7.28
CA ALA A 64 5.09 -8.00 -8.74
C ALA A 64 4.15 -6.96 -9.39
N MET A 65 2.97 -6.71 -8.81
CA MET A 65 2.02 -5.70 -9.30
C MET A 65 2.28 -4.29 -8.76
N PHE A 66 2.90 -4.14 -7.58
CA PHE A 66 3.10 -2.87 -6.87
C PHE A 66 4.56 -2.58 -6.47
N GLY A 67 5.47 -3.56 -6.57
CA GLY A 67 6.87 -3.48 -6.15
C GLY A 67 7.89 -3.61 -7.29
N GLY A 68 7.44 -3.46 -8.54
CA GLY A 68 8.32 -3.25 -9.70
C GLY A 68 8.96 -1.86 -9.66
N GLY A 69 9.91 -1.67 -8.75
CA GLY A 69 10.71 -0.46 -8.70
C GLY A 69 12.10 -0.69 -9.27
N SER A 70 12.36 -0.07 -10.42
CA SER A 70 13.65 0.48 -10.88
C SER A 70 14.04 0.02 -12.29
N ASP A 71 13.34 0.56 -13.27
CA ASP A 71 14.02 1.15 -14.42
C ASP A 71 13.61 2.63 -14.49
N SER A 72 14.64 3.45 -14.53
CA SER A 72 14.68 4.88 -14.82
C SER A 72 13.51 5.45 -15.64
N ASN A 73 12.90 6.52 -15.09
CA ASN A 73 12.01 7.45 -15.78
C ASN A 73 10.62 6.93 -16.17
N SER A 74 9.94 6.19 -15.28
CA SER A 74 8.48 6.10 -15.33
C SER A 74 7.87 7.43 -14.92
N TYR A 75 7.94 8.39 -15.84
CA TYR A 75 7.01 9.49 -15.92
C TYR A 75 5.62 8.86 -15.98
N THR A 76 4.83 8.90 -14.89
CA THR A 76 3.38 8.74 -15.06
C THR A 76 2.97 9.84 -16.01
N PRO A 77 2.51 9.54 -17.24
CA PRO A 77 2.16 10.59 -18.17
C PRO A 77 1.08 11.42 -17.51
N VAL A 78 1.39 12.67 -17.20
CA VAL A 78 0.33 13.63 -16.94
C VAL A 78 -0.51 13.71 -18.20
N SER A 79 -1.79 14.04 -18.05
CA SER A 79 -2.66 14.16 -19.21
C SER A 79 -2.08 15.17 -20.20
N ALA A 80 -2.38 15.02 -21.49
CA ALA A 80 -1.93 15.96 -22.51
C ALA A 80 -2.40 17.40 -22.19
N GLU A 81 -3.54 17.51 -21.50
CA GLU A 81 -4.08 18.76 -20.99
C GLU A 81 -3.20 19.40 -19.91
N VAL A 82 -2.68 18.63 -18.95
CA VAL A 82 -1.72 19.14 -17.95
C VAL A 82 -0.40 19.52 -18.60
N GLU A 83 0.07 18.69 -19.54
CA GLU A 83 1.31 18.97 -20.29
C GLU A 83 1.22 20.29 -21.08
N ALA A 84 0.05 20.59 -21.65
CA ALA A 84 -0.19 21.85 -22.36
C ALA A 84 -0.02 23.08 -21.46
N TYR A 85 -0.19 22.94 -20.15
CA TYR A 85 0.02 24.03 -19.18
C TYR A 85 1.44 24.13 -18.65
N GLU A 86 2.37 23.24 -19.01
CA GLU A 86 3.77 23.30 -18.59
C GLU A 86 4.42 24.69 -18.72
N PRO A 87 4.32 25.44 -19.83
CA PRO A 87 4.96 26.76 -19.93
C PRO A 87 4.38 27.77 -18.92
N VAL A 88 3.08 27.64 -18.61
CA VAL A 88 2.40 28.51 -17.63
C VAL A 88 2.79 28.11 -16.20
N ILE A 89 2.85 26.80 -15.93
CA ILE A 89 3.32 26.25 -14.66
C ILE A 89 4.77 26.69 -14.39
N GLN A 90 5.66 26.55 -15.36
CA GLN A 90 7.07 26.96 -15.25
C GLN A 90 7.22 28.46 -15.00
N LYS A 91 6.40 29.29 -15.67
CA LYS A 91 6.37 30.75 -15.47
C LYS A 91 6.07 31.08 -14.00
N TYR A 92 5.00 30.55 -13.44
CA TYR A 92 4.59 30.86 -12.06
C TYR A 92 5.43 30.15 -11.00
N ALA A 93 5.89 28.92 -11.26
CA ALA A 93 6.83 28.24 -10.39
C ALA A 93 8.12 29.06 -10.23
N LYS A 94 8.64 29.61 -11.33
CA LYS A 94 9.79 30.52 -11.29
C LYS A 94 9.47 31.85 -10.60
N GLU A 95 8.31 32.43 -10.88
CA GLU A 95 7.87 33.69 -10.26
C GLU A 95 7.78 33.59 -8.73
N TYR A 96 7.29 32.46 -8.22
CA TYR A 96 7.10 32.23 -6.78
C TYR A 96 8.27 31.51 -6.10
N GLY A 97 9.36 31.25 -6.84
CA GLY A 97 10.60 30.72 -6.30
C GLY A 97 10.58 29.22 -5.98
N ILE A 98 9.75 28.45 -6.68
CA ILE A 98 9.67 26.97 -6.59
C ILE A 98 9.89 26.27 -7.96
N PRO A 99 10.87 26.68 -8.80
CA PRO A 99 11.06 26.12 -10.15
C PRO A 99 11.39 24.61 -10.15
N GLU A 100 11.95 24.08 -9.07
CA GLU A 100 12.26 22.65 -8.90
C GLU A 100 11.02 21.78 -8.61
N TYR A 101 9.87 22.40 -8.33
CA TYR A 101 8.61 21.72 -8.01
C TYR A 101 7.64 21.69 -9.21
N VAL A 102 8.09 21.98 -10.43
CA VAL A 102 7.23 21.95 -11.64
C VAL A 102 6.53 20.61 -11.81
N GLU A 103 7.24 19.49 -11.64
CA GLU A 103 6.64 18.15 -11.73
C GLU A 103 5.64 17.88 -10.60
N LEU A 104 5.88 18.43 -9.40
CA LEU A 104 4.93 18.35 -8.29
C LEU A 104 3.66 19.15 -8.60
N ILE A 105 3.79 20.35 -9.18
CA ILE A 105 2.65 21.17 -9.59
C ILE A 105 1.82 20.46 -10.66
N LYS A 106 2.47 19.84 -11.66
CA LYS A 106 1.80 19.03 -12.69
C LYS A 106 1.05 17.86 -12.06
N ALA A 107 1.64 17.17 -11.09
CA ALA A 107 0.98 16.10 -10.35
C ALA A 107 -0.24 16.58 -9.54
N VAL A 108 -0.14 17.75 -8.88
CA VAL A 108 -1.27 18.37 -8.17
C VAL A 108 -2.39 18.71 -9.15
N MET A 109 -2.09 19.39 -10.26
CA MET A 109 -3.10 19.70 -11.30
C MET A 109 -3.74 18.44 -11.88
N MET A 110 -2.94 17.38 -12.07
CA MET A 110 -3.43 16.09 -12.54
C MET A 110 -4.46 15.49 -11.56
N GLN A 111 -4.22 15.61 -10.26
CA GLN A 111 -5.12 15.13 -9.22
C GLN A 111 -6.39 15.98 -9.10
N GLU A 112 -6.28 17.31 -9.21
CA GLU A 112 -7.41 18.24 -9.02
C GLU A 112 -8.43 18.15 -10.16
N SER A 113 -7.96 18.15 -11.41
CA SER A 113 -8.85 18.17 -12.57
C SER A 113 -8.37 17.33 -13.76
N GLY A 114 -7.13 16.83 -13.71
CA GLY A 114 -6.47 16.30 -14.90
C GLY A 114 -6.18 17.37 -15.94
N GLY A 115 -6.04 18.64 -15.55
CA GLY A 115 -5.86 19.80 -16.45
C GLY A 115 -7.15 20.23 -17.17
N ARG A 116 -8.32 19.83 -16.68
CA ARG A 116 -9.61 20.04 -17.36
C ARG A 116 -10.36 21.24 -16.79
N GLY A 117 -11.25 21.81 -17.61
CA GLY A 117 -12.11 22.91 -17.20
C GLY A 117 -11.39 24.26 -17.18
N LEU A 118 -12.01 25.23 -16.50
CA LEU A 118 -11.49 26.61 -16.40
C LEU A 118 -10.74 26.88 -15.10
N ASP A 119 -10.81 25.93 -14.16
CA ASP A 119 -10.12 25.96 -12.88
C ASP A 119 -9.27 24.68 -12.72
N PRO A 120 -8.23 24.49 -13.55
CA PRO A 120 -7.46 23.26 -13.62
C PRO A 120 -6.75 22.89 -12.31
N MET A 121 -6.44 23.87 -11.44
CA MET A 121 -5.85 23.62 -10.12
C MET A 121 -6.88 23.65 -8.97
N GLN A 122 -8.18 23.76 -9.28
CA GLN A 122 -9.27 23.90 -8.30
C GLN A 122 -8.97 24.96 -7.21
N ALA A 123 -8.38 26.08 -7.63
CA ALA A 123 -7.89 27.12 -6.72
C ALA A 123 -8.98 28.16 -6.37
N ALA A 124 -10.23 27.98 -6.82
CA ALA A 124 -11.30 28.94 -6.57
C ALA A 124 -11.63 29.14 -5.09
N GLU A 125 -11.60 28.07 -4.29
CA GLU A 125 -11.91 28.15 -2.84
C GLU A 125 -10.71 28.61 -2.00
N GLY A 126 -9.56 28.75 -2.64
CA GLY A 126 -8.31 29.04 -1.99
C GLY A 126 -8.08 30.52 -1.68
N SER A 127 -7.22 30.81 -0.70
CA SER A 127 -7.05 32.16 -0.14
C SER A 127 -6.35 33.15 -1.07
N PHE A 128 -5.68 32.66 -2.13
CA PHE A 128 -5.02 33.51 -3.11
C PHE A 128 -5.95 33.91 -4.27
N ASN A 129 -7.16 33.34 -4.34
CA ASN A 129 -8.20 33.82 -5.23
C ASN A 129 -8.79 35.14 -4.72
N THR A 130 -8.53 36.22 -5.44
CA THR A 130 -9.04 37.56 -5.16
C THR A 130 -9.92 38.11 -6.28
N ARG A 131 -10.00 37.40 -7.42
CA ARG A 131 -10.68 37.85 -8.64
C ARG A 131 -12.02 37.17 -8.89
N TYR A 132 -12.21 35.94 -8.43
CA TYR A 132 -13.40 35.13 -8.70
C TYR A 132 -14.12 34.74 -7.40
N PRO A 133 -15.41 34.35 -7.47
CA PRO A 133 -16.12 33.82 -6.30
C PRO A 133 -15.43 32.59 -5.72
N HIS A 134 -15.49 32.46 -4.39
CA HIS A 134 -14.98 31.29 -3.67
C HIS A 134 -16.05 30.20 -3.66
N GLU A 135 -16.23 29.58 -4.82
CA GLU A 135 -17.13 28.46 -5.03
C GLU A 135 -16.47 27.43 -5.94
N PRO A 136 -16.85 26.14 -5.89
CA PRO A 136 -16.29 25.12 -6.75
C PRO A 136 -16.36 25.52 -8.24
N ASN A 137 -15.22 25.50 -8.93
CA ASN A 137 -15.08 25.96 -10.32
C ASN A 137 -15.46 27.45 -10.54
N GLY A 138 -15.31 28.30 -9.54
CA GLY A 138 -15.59 29.74 -9.59
C GLY A 138 -14.65 30.51 -10.52
N ILE A 139 -13.40 30.05 -10.67
CA ILE A 139 -12.41 30.63 -11.59
C ILE A 139 -12.78 30.29 -13.04
N LYS A 140 -12.80 31.32 -13.90
CA LYS A 140 -13.09 31.20 -15.35
C LYS A 140 -11.86 31.45 -16.23
N ASP A 141 -10.69 31.55 -15.62
CA ASP A 141 -9.40 31.88 -16.24
C ASP A 141 -8.37 30.81 -15.83
N PRO A 142 -8.04 29.86 -16.73
CA PRO A 142 -7.11 28.77 -16.41
C PRO A 142 -5.73 29.24 -15.98
N GLU A 143 -5.21 30.32 -16.58
CA GLU A 143 -3.91 30.88 -16.21
C GLU A 143 -3.95 31.44 -14.78
N TYR A 144 -5.05 32.10 -14.42
CA TYR A 144 -5.26 32.57 -13.06
C TYR A 144 -5.43 31.45 -12.04
N SER A 145 -6.14 30.36 -12.38
CA SER A 145 -6.22 29.16 -11.55
C SER A 145 -4.83 28.60 -11.24
N ILE A 146 -3.97 28.51 -12.26
CA ILE A 146 -2.58 28.06 -12.08
C ILE A 146 -1.81 29.02 -11.19
N GLN A 147 -1.97 30.33 -11.40
CA GLN A 147 -1.31 31.34 -10.58
C GLN A 147 -1.67 31.22 -9.09
N CYS A 148 -2.95 31.03 -8.78
CA CYS A 148 -3.43 30.86 -7.40
C CYS A 148 -2.96 29.51 -6.82
N GLY A 149 -3.15 28.41 -7.55
CA GLY A 149 -2.75 27.08 -7.11
C GLY A 149 -1.25 26.95 -6.84
N VAL A 150 -0.39 27.56 -7.65
CA VAL A 150 1.07 27.55 -7.39
C VAL A 150 1.42 28.33 -6.13
N GLN A 151 0.76 29.44 -5.84
CA GLN A 151 0.98 30.18 -4.59
C GLN A 151 0.51 29.40 -3.36
N GLU A 152 -0.60 28.67 -3.48
CA GLU A 152 -1.10 27.81 -2.40
C GLU A 152 -0.17 26.65 -2.12
N LEU A 153 0.31 25.99 -3.18
CA LEU A 153 1.31 24.94 -3.02
C LEU A 153 2.58 25.49 -2.38
N LYS A 154 3.06 26.66 -2.82
CA LYS A 154 4.22 27.32 -2.20
C LYS A 154 3.98 27.63 -0.72
N ALA A 155 2.80 28.12 -0.36
CA ALA A 155 2.44 28.40 1.03
C ALA A 155 2.45 27.10 1.86
N ALA A 156 1.87 26.02 1.33
CA ALA A 156 1.84 24.72 1.97
C ALA A 156 3.25 24.12 2.16
N LEU A 157 4.10 24.17 1.12
CA LEU A 157 5.51 23.73 1.19
C LEU A 157 6.29 24.52 2.25
N THR A 158 6.09 25.85 2.30
CA THR A 158 6.72 26.72 3.29
C THR A 158 6.24 26.38 4.71
N SER A 159 4.93 26.23 4.89
CA SER A 159 4.34 25.89 6.19
C SER A 159 4.74 24.50 6.67
N ALA A 160 4.95 23.55 5.75
CA ALA A 160 5.43 22.22 6.06
C ALA A 160 6.96 22.16 6.28
N GLU A 161 7.70 23.26 6.10
CA GLU A 161 9.17 23.32 6.22
C GLU A 161 9.91 22.37 5.25
N VAL A 162 9.39 22.23 4.03
CA VAL A 162 10.07 21.43 2.99
C VAL A 162 11.39 22.08 2.62
N GLU A 163 12.51 21.40 2.89
CA GLU A 163 13.85 21.92 2.57
C GLU A 163 14.33 21.52 1.16
N SER A 164 13.78 20.44 0.61
CA SER A 164 14.24 19.88 -0.66
C SER A 164 13.15 19.08 -1.39
N PRO A 165 13.18 18.97 -2.73
CA PRO A 165 12.25 18.13 -3.50
C PRO A 165 12.30 16.63 -3.16
N ILE A 166 13.34 16.18 -2.43
CA ILE A 166 13.45 14.80 -1.94
C ILE A 166 12.88 14.60 -0.53
N ASP A 167 12.44 15.68 0.12
CA ASP A 167 11.88 15.68 1.47
C ASP A 167 10.42 15.20 1.45
N MET A 168 10.27 13.91 1.17
CA MET A 168 8.99 13.26 0.93
C MET A 168 8.05 13.30 2.15
N GLU A 169 8.59 13.44 3.37
CA GLU A 169 7.80 13.53 4.59
C GLU A 169 7.07 14.87 4.67
N HIS A 170 7.81 15.98 4.54
CA HIS A 170 7.22 17.32 4.58
C HIS A 170 6.42 17.62 3.31
N ILE A 171 6.81 17.07 2.14
CA ILE A 171 6.01 17.22 0.91
C ILE A 171 4.63 16.58 1.07
N LYS A 172 4.52 15.40 1.70
CA LYS A 172 3.21 14.79 1.98
C LYS A 172 2.36 15.66 2.90
N LEU A 173 2.96 16.25 3.92
CA LEU A 173 2.28 17.19 4.81
C LEU A 173 1.82 18.45 4.06
N ALA A 174 2.65 18.98 3.17
CA ALA A 174 2.30 20.11 2.31
C ALA A 174 1.14 19.78 1.38
N LEU A 175 1.14 18.61 0.73
CA LEU A 175 0.04 18.19 -0.13
C LEU A 175 -1.28 18.02 0.64
N GLN A 176 -1.20 17.51 1.88
CA GLN A 176 -2.39 17.48 2.75
C GLN A 176 -2.84 18.90 3.12
N GLY A 177 -1.90 19.81 3.38
CA GLY A 177 -2.21 21.22 3.61
C GLY A 177 -2.76 21.95 2.39
N TYR A 178 -2.41 21.54 1.17
CA TYR A 178 -3.01 22.07 -0.06
C TYR A 178 -4.51 21.71 -0.14
N ASN A 179 -4.87 20.47 0.21
CA ASN A 179 -6.27 20.03 0.17
C ASN A 179 -7.12 20.49 1.38
N PHE A 180 -6.55 20.47 2.59
CA PHE A 180 -7.27 20.81 3.83
C PHE A 180 -7.04 22.27 4.30
N GLY A 181 -6.18 23.02 3.61
CA GLY A 181 -5.76 24.36 3.98
C GLY A 181 -4.65 24.39 5.04
N ASN A 182 -4.00 25.56 5.16
CA ASN A 182 -2.84 25.78 6.05
C ASN A 182 -3.10 25.49 7.54
N GLY A 183 -4.35 25.55 7.99
CA GLY A 183 -4.73 25.18 9.36
C GLY A 183 -4.40 23.72 9.70
N TYR A 184 -4.47 22.84 8.71
CA TYR A 184 -4.13 21.42 8.85
C TYR A 184 -2.65 21.22 9.19
N ILE A 185 -1.76 21.96 8.52
CA ILE A 185 -0.31 21.84 8.75
C ILE A 185 0.04 22.24 10.20
N SER A 186 -0.54 23.34 10.68
CA SER A 186 -0.34 23.78 12.06
C SER A 186 -0.89 22.78 13.08
N TRP A 187 -2.07 22.19 12.82
CA TRP A 187 -2.64 21.13 13.65
C TRP A 187 -1.78 19.87 13.66
N ALA A 188 -1.27 19.43 12.50
CA ALA A 188 -0.44 18.23 12.38
C ALA A 188 0.90 18.40 13.11
N LYS A 189 1.57 19.54 12.94
CA LYS A 189 2.80 19.89 13.68
C LYS A 189 2.56 19.91 15.20
N THR A 190 1.46 20.52 15.63
CA THR A 190 1.10 20.60 17.06
C THR A 190 0.75 19.21 17.61
N SER A 191 -0.01 18.42 16.88
CA SER A 191 -0.40 17.06 17.28
C SER A 191 0.80 16.13 17.36
N MET A 192 1.72 16.23 16.41
CA MET A 192 2.98 15.48 16.43
C MET A 192 3.87 15.91 17.60
N ALA A 193 4.00 17.21 17.85
CA ALA A 193 4.72 17.74 19.01
C ALA A 193 4.08 17.29 20.35
N VAL A 194 2.75 17.30 20.45
CA VAL A 194 2.01 16.83 21.63
C VAL A 194 2.17 15.32 21.86
N ILE A 195 2.26 14.52 20.79
CA ILE A 195 2.55 13.09 20.88
C ILE A 195 4.01 12.84 21.31
N LEU A 196 4.96 13.65 20.81
CA LEU A 196 6.39 13.53 21.13
C LEU A 196 6.77 14.12 22.49
N MET A 197 6.03 15.09 23.02
CA MET A 197 6.30 15.74 24.30
C MET A 197 6.33 14.77 25.51
N PRO A 198 5.36 13.86 25.71
CA PRO A 198 5.48 12.84 26.75
C PRO A 198 6.62 11.83 26.45
N MET A 199 6.99 11.61 25.19
CA MET A 199 8.10 10.73 24.82
C MET A 199 9.47 11.34 25.17
N GLN A 200 9.63 12.66 25.05
CA GLN A 200 10.87 13.39 25.39
C GLN A 200 11.09 13.51 26.91
N TRP A 201 10.02 13.66 27.71
CA TRP A 201 10.09 13.71 29.18
C TRP A 201 10.19 12.33 29.85
N SER A 202 9.85 11.24 29.15
CA SER A 202 10.11 9.86 29.59
C SER A 202 11.54 9.37 29.27
N PHE A 203 12.38 10.17 28.61
CA PHE A 203 13.82 9.93 28.47
C PHE A 203 14.69 10.88 29.34
N PRO A 204 14.56 10.90 30.68
CA PRO A 204 15.65 11.37 31.53
C PRO A 204 16.71 10.26 31.61
N LEU A 205 17.95 10.62 31.23
CA LEU A 205 19.21 9.89 31.45
C LEU A 205 19.09 8.55 32.21
N SER A 206 18.91 7.47 31.47
CA SER A 206 19.25 6.12 31.96
C SER A 206 20.34 5.55 31.08
N ARG A 207 21.56 6.07 31.26
CA ARG A 207 22.75 5.24 31.06
C ARG A 207 22.63 4.10 32.07
N HIS A 208 22.14 2.95 31.65
CA HIS A 208 22.76 1.64 31.89
C HIS A 208 21.86 0.48 31.46
N LYS A 209 22.45 -0.36 30.62
CA LYS A 209 22.30 -1.82 30.51
C LYS A 209 20.88 -2.39 30.47
N GLY A 210 20.48 -2.74 29.24
CA GLY A 210 19.75 -3.96 28.94
C GLY A 210 18.24 -3.89 29.15
N LEU A 211 17.49 -3.69 28.07
CA LEU A 211 16.38 -4.54 27.63
C LEU A 211 15.78 -3.96 26.35
N VAL A 212 15.47 -4.86 25.45
CA VAL A 212 15.07 -4.61 24.06
C VAL A 212 13.57 -4.32 24.02
N GLY A 213 13.20 -3.24 23.35
CA GLY A 213 12.00 -3.13 22.52
C GLY A 213 10.66 -2.85 23.21
N THR A 214 10.10 -1.68 22.89
CA THR A 214 8.72 -1.59 22.39
C THR A 214 8.64 -0.44 21.39
N VAL A 215 8.57 -0.76 20.09
CA VAL A 215 8.11 0.18 19.06
C VAL A 215 6.59 0.27 19.24
N MET A 216 6.06 1.43 19.62
CA MET A 216 4.61 1.66 19.62
C MET A 216 4.17 1.91 18.17
N GLU A 217 3.44 0.95 17.60
CA GLU A 217 2.72 1.10 16.34
C GLU A 217 1.68 2.23 16.45
N ILE A 218 1.79 3.24 15.57
CA ILE A 218 0.75 4.26 15.39
C ILE A 218 -0.41 3.61 14.63
N PRO A 219 -1.66 3.64 15.15
CA PRO A 219 -2.77 2.99 14.48
C PRO A 219 -3.10 3.69 13.15
N ASN A 220 -3.17 2.87 12.10
CA ASN A 220 -3.76 3.12 10.78
C ASN A 220 -4.66 4.36 10.67
N ILE A 221 -4.12 5.46 10.15
CA ILE A 221 -4.93 6.48 9.49
C ILE A 221 -5.36 5.87 8.15
N ARG A 222 -6.64 5.53 8.03
CA ARG A 222 -7.21 5.09 6.76
C ARG A 222 -7.15 6.24 5.76
N LEU A 223 -6.26 6.11 4.80
CA LEU A 223 -6.30 6.84 3.54
C LEU A 223 -7.49 6.29 2.74
N THR A 224 -8.56 7.07 2.63
CA THR A 224 -9.53 6.89 1.56
C THR A 224 -8.97 7.58 0.32
N PHE A 225 -8.52 6.76 -0.63
CA PHE A 225 -8.19 7.16 -2.00
C PHE A 225 -9.46 7.26 -2.84
#